data_AF-A0A7V8VXL9-F1
#
_entry.id   AF-A0A7V8VXL9-F1
#
_cell.length_a   1.000
_cell.length_b   1.000
_cell.length_c   1.000
_cell.angle_alpha   90.00
_cell.angle_beta   90.00
_cell.angle_gamma   90.00
#
_symmetry.space_group_name_H-M   'P 1'
#
loop_
_entity.id
_entity.type
_entity.pdbx_description
1 polymer ?
#
loop_
_entity_poly.entity_id
_entity_poly.type
_entity_poly.pdbx_seq_one_letter_code
_entity_poly.pdbx_strand_id
1 'polypeptide(L)'
;MRRNRPSKGVGLAILAISTAPPYPVALATMIVMGFAGGPLNPILMSIRQERVPLPYRARVFGTTTAISFVAIPLGQLSGGFLIEWFGMQAILAGVAVIYITVVFSLFFIPVLREMDAQPST
;
A
#
# COMPACT_ATOMS: atom_id res chain seq x y z
N MET A 1 -30.19 44.08 -6.74
CA MET A 1 -29.25 43.56 -5.72
C MET A 1 -29.53 42.07 -5.46
N ARG A 2 -28.75 41.15 -6.05
CA ARG A 2 -28.88 39.70 -5.80
C ARG A 2 -28.05 39.32 -4.58
N ARG A 3 -28.70 38.76 -3.57
CA ARG A 3 -28.11 38.31 -2.29
C ARG A 3 -27.28 37.04 -2.55
N ASN A 4 -25.96 37.16 -2.52
CA ASN A 4 -25.03 36.02 -2.52
C ASN A 4 -25.29 35.19 -1.26
N ARG A 5 -25.93 34.02 -1.41
CA ARG A 5 -26.03 33.04 -0.33
C ARG A 5 -24.67 32.33 -0.22
N PRO A 6 -24.00 32.31 0.94
CA PRO A 6 -22.77 31.55 1.10
C PRO A 6 -23.03 30.09 0.75
N SER A 7 -22.22 29.54 -0.14
CA SER A 7 -22.32 28.15 -0.58
C SER A 7 -22.00 27.23 0.60
N LYS A 8 -23.04 26.59 1.15
CA LYS A 8 -22.93 25.64 2.26
C LYS A 8 -21.86 24.56 2.04
N GLY A 9 -21.53 24.27 0.77
CA GLY A 9 -20.48 23.32 0.39
C GLY A 9 -19.05 23.72 0.78
N VAL A 10 -18.74 25.01 0.91
CA VAL A 10 -17.38 25.46 1.29
C VAL A 10 -17.09 25.13 2.75
N GLY A 11 -18.08 25.31 3.65
CA GLY A 11 -17.93 24.96 5.07
C GLY A 11 -17.72 23.46 5.28
N LEU A 12 -18.41 22.62 4.51
CA LEU A 12 -18.25 21.16 4.56
C LEU A 12 -16.84 20.74 4.11
N ALA A 13 -16.33 21.35 3.04
CA ALA A 13 -14.97 21.09 2.54
C ALA A 13 -13.89 21.50 3.57
N ILE A 14 -14.05 22.64 4.24
CA ILE A 14 -13.12 23.10 5.27
C ILE A 14 -13.11 22.16 6.48
N LEU A 15 -14.27 21.70 6.95
CA LEU A 15 -14.37 20.70 8.02
C LEU A 15 -13.79 19.34 7.63
N ALA A 16 -13.92 18.93 6.36
CA ALA A 16 -13.27 17.72 5.88
C ALA A 16 -11.73 17.85 5.92
N ILE A 17 -11.19 18.98 5.46
CA ILE A 17 -9.74 19.25 5.48
C ILE A 17 -9.20 19.34 6.92
N SER A 18 -9.98 19.83 7.89
CA SER A 18 -9.51 19.92 9.28
C SER A 18 -9.26 18.56 9.94
N THR A 19 -9.82 17.47 9.38
CA THR A 19 -9.54 16.10 9.85
C THR A 19 -8.25 15.52 9.29
N ALA A 20 -7.63 16.19 8.30
CA ALA A 20 -6.36 15.77 7.75
C ALA A 20 -5.24 15.94 8.79
N PRO A 21 -4.27 15.01 8.86
CA PRO A 21 -3.12 15.16 9.75
C PRO A 21 -2.39 16.48 9.48
N PRO A 22 -1.90 17.17 10.52
CA PRO A 22 -1.02 18.31 10.34
C PRO A 22 0.16 17.93 9.43
N TYR A 23 0.57 18.84 8.55
CA TYR A 23 1.63 18.58 7.56
C TYR A 23 2.90 17.90 8.14
N PRO A 24 3.42 18.30 9.31
CA PRO A 24 4.57 17.62 9.91
C PRO A 24 4.31 16.14 10.25
N VAL A 25 3.09 15.81 10.68
CA VAL A 25 2.69 14.43 11.00
C VAL A 25 2.61 13.60 9.73
N ALA A 26 1.99 14.14 8.66
CA ALA A 26 1.96 13.46 7.37
C ALA A 26 3.37 13.20 6.84
N LEU A 27 4.25 14.21 6.90
CA LEU A 27 5.64 14.09 6.46
C LEU A 27 6.41 13.04 7.27
N ALA A 28 6.31 13.07 8.60
CA ALA A 28 6.95 12.07 9.46
C ALA A 28 6.46 10.65 9.14
N THR A 29 5.17 10.49 8.90
CA THR A 29 4.58 9.19 8.54
C THR A 29 5.12 8.70 7.19
N MET A 30 5.25 9.59 6.19
CA MET A 30 5.83 9.24 4.89
C MET A 30 7.30 8.83 5.00
N ILE A 31 8.08 9.52 5.85
CA ILE A 31 9.48 9.16 6.12
C ILE A 31 9.55 7.76 6.72
N VAL A 32 8.75 7.48 7.76
CA VAL A 32 8.71 6.15 8.40
C VAL A 32 8.30 5.06 7.41
N MET A 33 7.28 5.30 6.58
CA MET A 33 6.88 4.38 5.52
C MET A 33 8.00 4.14 4.51
N GLY A 34 8.73 5.18 4.11
CA GLY A 34 9.86 5.08 3.19
C GLY A 34 10.98 4.21 3.74
N PHE A 35 11.35 4.39 5.01
CA PHE A 35 12.36 3.55 5.67
C PHE A 35 11.90 2.11 5.87
N ALA A 36 10.65 1.89 6.29
CA ALA A 36 10.11 0.55 6.50
C ALA A 36 9.91 -0.22 5.18
N GLY A 37 9.44 0.46 4.13
CA GLY A 37 9.13 -0.16 2.84
C GLY A 37 10.30 -0.22 1.86
N GLY A 38 11.28 0.67 2.00
CA GLY A 38 12.37 0.83 1.02
C GLY A 38 13.19 -0.44 0.76
N PRO A 39 13.67 -1.14 1.81
CA PRO A 39 14.47 -2.36 1.62
C PRO A 39 13.68 -3.58 1.12
N LEU A 40 12.34 -3.58 1.24
CA LEU A 40 11.52 -4.76 0.92
C LEU A 40 11.65 -5.19 -0.55
N ASN A 41 11.63 -4.23 -1.48
CA ASN A 41 11.70 -4.53 -2.91
C ASN A 41 13.06 -5.15 -3.32
N PRO A 42 14.22 -4.58 -2.93
CA PRO A 42 15.52 -5.22 -3.15
C PRO A 42 15.66 -6.59 -2.50
N ILE A 43 15.23 -6.78 -1.25
CA ILE A 43 15.32 -8.07 -0.56
C ILE A 43 14.53 -9.14 -1.34
N LEU A 44 13.29 -8.83 -1.69
CA LEU A 44 12.42 -9.75 -2.43
C LEU A 44 12.96 -10.03 -3.84
N MET A 45 13.59 -9.03 -4.46
CA MET A 45 14.29 -9.20 -5.74
C MET A 45 15.46 -10.19 -5.60
N SER A 46 16.33 -10.00 -4.61
CA SER A 46 17.48 -10.88 -4.36
C SER A 46 17.04 -12.32 -4.10
N ILE A 47 16.03 -12.52 -3.24
CA ILE A 47 15.49 -13.85 -2.95
C ILE A 47 14.96 -14.52 -4.22
N ARG A 48 14.21 -13.79 -5.06
CA ARG A 48 13.71 -14.32 -6.34
C ARG A 48 14.85 -14.69 -7.28
N GLN A 49 15.94 -13.91 -7.31
CA GLN A 49 17.10 -14.25 -8.13
C GLN A 49 17.78 -15.53 -7.67
N GLU A 50 17.93 -15.73 -6.36
CA GLU A 50 18.56 -16.91 -5.76
C GLU A 50 17.69 -18.17 -5.92
N ARG A 51 16.38 -18.04 -5.69
CA ARG A 51 15.44 -19.19 -5.67
C ARG A 51 14.90 -19.58 -7.05
N VAL A 52 14.90 -18.69 -8.04
CA VAL A 52 14.33 -18.98 -9.37
C VAL A 52 15.43 -19.49 -10.33
N PRO A 53 15.30 -20.73 -10.88
CA PRO A 53 16.26 -21.27 -11.84
C PRO A 53 16.35 -20.44 -13.13
N LEU A 54 17.56 -20.38 -13.71
CA LEU A 54 17.87 -19.56 -14.90
C LEU A 54 16.82 -19.63 -16.03
N PRO A 55 16.35 -20.83 -16.44
CA PRO A 55 15.40 -20.96 -17.55
C PRO A 55 14.03 -20.31 -17.29
N TYR A 56 13.64 -20.13 -16.03
CA TYR A 56 12.33 -19.63 -15.64
C TYR A 56 12.32 -18.17 -15.20
N ARG A 57 13.50 -17.56 -14.97
CA ARG A 57 13.61 -16.18 -14.46
C ARG A 57 12.83 -15.18 -15.30
N ALA A 58 13.00 -15.17 -16.62
CA ALA A 58 12.29 -14.24 -17.50
C ALA A 58 10.76 -14.35 -17.37
N ARG A 59 10.25 -15.58 -17.22
CA ARG A 59 8.81 -15.82 -17.05
C ARG A 59 8.32 -15.35 -15.67
N VAL A 60 9.05 -15.67 -14.60
CA VAL A 60 8.67 -15.28 -13.23
C VAL A 60 8.73 -13.77 -13.04
N PHE A 61 9.82 -13.12 -13.45
CA PHE A 61 9.95 -11.66 -13.34
C PHE A 61 8.96 -10.94 -14.25
N GLY A 62 8.76 -11.40 -15.49
CA GLY A 62 7.80 -10.81 -16.42
C GLY A 62 6.36 -10.90 -15.92
N THR A 63 5.93 -12.08 -15.47
CA THR A 63 4.57 -12.29 -14.93
C THR A 63 4.33 -11.48 -13.66
N THR A 64 5.27 -11.50 -12.71
CA THR A 64 5.15 -10.73 -11.47
C THR A 64 5.06 -9.23 -11.74
N THR A 65 5.88 -8.72 -12.66
CA THR A 65 5.84 -7.30 -13.05
C THR A 65 4.53 -6.96 -13.73
N ALA A 66 4.07 -7.77 -14.68
CA ALA A 66 2.79 -7.54 -15.36
C ALA A 66 1.62 -7.50 -14.38
N ILE A 67 1.55 -8.46 -13.45
CA ILE A 67 0.51 -8.50 -12.41
C ILE A 67 0.55 -7.22 -11.55
N SER A 68 1.73 -6.80 -11.10
CA SER A 68 1.87 -5.57 -10.31
C SER A 68 1.39 -4.34 -11.08
N PHE A 69 1.74 -4.21 -12.36
CA PHE A 69 1.32 -3.07 -13.18
C PHE A 69 -0.18 -3.08 -13.48
N VAL A 70 -0.82 -4.25 -13.57
CA VAL A 70 -2.28 -4.37 -13.72
C VAL A 70 -2.99 -4.09 -12.40
N ALA A 71 -2.41 -4.49 -11.27
CA ALA A 71 -2.99 -4.27 -9.95
C ALA A 71 -3.09 -2.79 -9.58
N ILE A 72 -2.15 -1.94 -10.00
CA ILE A 72 -2.15 -0.50 -9.70
C ILE A 72 -3.44 0.20 -10.19
N PRO A 73 -3.77 0.22 -11.50
CA PRO A 73 -4.96 0.90 -11.99
C PRO A 73 -6.25 0.27 -11.47
N LEU A 74 -6.29 -1.06 -11.29
CA LEU A 74 -7.44 -1.74 -10.68
C LEU A 74 -7.65 -1.31 -9.23
N GLY A 75 -6.58 -1.22 -8.44
CA GLY A 75 -6.61 -0.70 -7.08
C GLY A 75 -7.05 0.76 -7.01
N GLN A 76 -6.56 1.60 -7.91
CA GLN A 76 -6.95 3.01 -8.00
C GLN A 76 -8.43 3.18 -8.39
N LEU A 77 -8.89 2.45 -9.40
CA LEU A 77 -10.30 2.49 -9.85
C LEU A 77 -11.24 2.02 -8.73
N SER A 78 -10.96 0.85 -8.16
CA SER A 78 -11.77 0.27 -7.09
C SER A 78 -11.75 1.15 -5.83
N GLY A 79 -10.60 1.68 -5.45
CA GLY A 79 -10.46 2.63 -4.34
C GLY A 79 -11.30 3.90 -4.54
N GLY A 80 -11.30 4.48 -5.75
CA GLY A 80 -12.13 5.65 -6.06
C GLY A 80 -13.63 5.40 -5.84
N PHE A 81 -14.16 4.33 -6.44
CA PHE A 81 -15.57 3.94 -6.27
C PHE A 81 -15.93 3.63 -4.81
N LEU A 82 -15.06 2.88 -4.11
CA LEU A 82 -15.28 2.52 -2.71
C LEU A 82 -15.27 3.76 -1.81
N ILE A 83 -14.37 4.73 -2.06
CA ILE A 83 -14.31 5.98 -1.31
C ILE A 83 -15.57 6.82 -1.55
N GLU A 84 -16.11 6.83 -2.76
CA GLU A 84 -17.35 7.55 -3.08
C GLU A 84 -18.55 6.99 -2.31
N TRP A 85 -18.63 5.67 -2.13
CA TRP A 85 -19.78 5.02 -1.47
C TRP A 85 -19.65 4.91 0.04
N PHE A 86 -18.46 4.55 0.54
CA PHE A 86 -18.22 4.26 1.96
C PHE A 86 -17.49 5.39 2.69
N GLY A 87 -16.98 6.37 1.96
CA GLY A 87 -16.20 7.48 2.50
C GLY A 87 -14.71 7.14 2.68
N MET A 88 -13.88 8.19 2.60
CA MET A 88 -12.42 8.08 2.64
C MET A 88 -11.90 7.42 3.92
N GLN A 89 -12.42 7.81 5.08
CA GLN A 89 -11.92 7.34 6.38
C GLN A 89 -12.16 5.84 6.58
N ALA A 90 -13.35 5.34 6.22
CA ALA A 90 -13.69 3.92 6.34
C ALA A 90 -12.81 3.06 5.43
N ILE A 91 -12.58 3.48 4.19
CA ILE A 91 -11.73 2.75 3.25
C ILE A 91 -10.26 2.77 3.68
N LEU A 92 -9.72 3.92 4.11
CA LEU A 92 -8.35 3.98 4.62
C LEU A 92 -8.15 3.10 5.86
N ALA A 93 -9.11 3.07 6.79
CA ALA A 93 -9.08 2.18 7.94
C ALA A 93 -9.12 0.70 7.52
N GLY A 94 -10.00 0.34 6.59
CA GLY A 94 -10.09 -1.02 6.05
C GLY A 94 -8.80 -1.48 5.38
N VAL A 95 -8.18 -0.62 4.56
CA VAL A 95 -6.88 -0.89 3.92
C VAL A 95 -5.79 -1.06 4.98
N ALA A 96 -5.76 -0.22 6.01
CA ALA A 96 -4.81 -0.36 7.11
C ALA A 96 -4.96 -1.71 7.84
N VAL A 97 -6.20 -2.12 8.14
CA VAL A 97 -6.48 -3.42 8.78
C VAL A 97 -6.04 -4.58 7.89
N ILE A 98 -6.34 -4.53 6.59
CA ILE A 98 -5.91 -5.56 5.62
C ILE A 98 -4.39 -5.64 5.60
N TYR A 99 -3.71 -4.49 5.49
CA TYR A 99 -2.25 -4.43 5.45
C TYR A 99 -1.62 -5.01 6.72
N ILE A 100 -2.10 -4.59 7.90
CA ILE A 100 -1.62 -5.11 9.20
C ILE A 100 -1.88 -6.62 9.29
N THR A 101 -3.04 -7.09 8.84
CA THR A 101 -3.38 -8.52 8.84
C THR A 101 -2.42 -9.31 7.95
N VAL A 102 -2.10 -8.81 6.75
CA VAL A 102 -1.12 -9.43 5.86
C VAL A 102 0.25 -9.49 6.53
N VAL A 103 0.75 -8.37 7.06
CA VAL A 103 2.04 -8.33 7.75
C VAL A 103 2.06 -9.28 8.96
N PHE A 104 0.99 -9.30 9.74
CA PHE A 104 0.87 -10.18 10.90
C PHE A 104 0.82 -11.65 10.49
N SER A 105 0.17 -11.99 9.38
CA SER A 105 0.11 -13.35 8.85
C SER A 105 1.50 -13.90 8.49
N LEU A 106 2.44 -13.05 8.08
CA LEU A 106 3.82 -13.46 7.77
C LEU A 106 4.52 -14.12 8.97
N PHE A 107 4.21 -13.71 10.21
CA PHE A 107 4.78 -14.33 11.41
C PHE A 107 4.38 -15.80 11.60
N PHE A 108 3.31 -16.25 10.95
CA PHE A 108 2.80 -17.62 11.03
C PHE A 108 3.22 -18.49 9.84
N ILE A 109 3.89 -17.94 8.82
CA ILE A 109 4.30 -18.71 7.65
C ILE A 109 5.63 -19.41 7.96
N PRO A 110 5.66 -20.75 8.11
CA PRO A 110 6.86 -21.49 8.46
C PRO A 110 7.96 -21.40 7.38
N VAL A 111 7.56 -21.19 6.12
CA VAL A 111 8.47 -20.98 4.96
C VAL A 111 9.40 -19.78 5.16
N LEU A 112 9.00 -18.74 5.90
CA LEU A 112 9.91 -17.62 6.19
C LEU A 112 11.03 -18.04 7.15
N ARG A 113 10.80 -19.02 8.04
CA ARG A 113 11.86 -19.58 8.91
C ARG A 113 12.85 -20.45 8.13
N GLU A 114 12.42 -21.05 7.03
CA GLU A 114 13.30 -21.79 6.12
C GLU A 114 14.21 -20.85 5.29
N MET A 115 13.89 -19.56 5.22
CA MET A 115 14.76 -18.55 4.61
C MET A 115 15.88 -18.09 5.55
N ASP A 116 15.66 -18.15 6.87
CA ASP A 116 16.68 -17.88 7.90
C ASP A 116 17.60 -19.08 8.15
N ALA A 117 17.18 -20.29 7.76
CA ALA A 117 18.01 -21.49 7.82
C ALA A 117 19.13 -21.41 6.78
N GLN A 118 20.34 -21.16 7.26
CA GLN A 118 21.56 -21.11 6.46
C GLN A 118 21.71 -22.39 5.62
N PRO A 119 21.99 -22.31 4.31
CA PRO A 119 22.21 -23.50 3.49
C PRO A 119 23.37 -24.29 4.09
N SER A 120 23.10 -25.46 4.62
CA SER A 120 24.14 -26.37 5.10
C SER A 120 24.95 -26.84 3.90
N THR A 121 26.12 -26.24 3.70
CA THR A 121 27.22 -26.82 2.93
C THR A 121 27.67 -28.15 3.51
#